data_AF-Q8L195-F1
#
_entry.id   AF-Q8L195-F1
#
_cell.length_a   1.000
_cell.length_b   1.000
_cell.length_c   1.000
_cell.angle_alpha   90.00
_cell.angle_beta   90.00
_cell.angle_gamma   90.00
#
_symmetry.space_group_name_H-M   'P 1'
#
loop_
_entity.id
_entity.type
_entity.pdbx_description
1 polymer ?
#
loop_
_entity_poly.entity_id
_entity_poly.type
_entity_poly.pdbx_seq_one_letter_code
_entity_poly.pdbx_strand_id
1 'polypeptide(L)'
;MKLNKMFLVGALLSLGFASCSKEGNGPDPDNAAKSYMSMTLSMPMGSARAGDGQDQANPDYHYVGEWAGKDKIEKVSIYMVPQGGPGLVESAEDLDFGTYYENPTIDPATHNAILKPKKGIKVNSAVGKTVKVYVVLNDIAGKAKALLANVNAADFDAKFKEIIELSTQAQALGTVADGPNPATAAGKIAKKNGTTDETIMMTCLQPSDALTIEAAVSEANAIAGIKNQAKVTVERSVARAMVSTKAQSYEIKATTQIGEIAAGSVLATITDIRWVVAQGERRQYLSKKRGTVPENTWVTPGSGFVPTSSTFHTNATEYYDYAGLWEDHNTNEAVISGTQVPTLADYQLQDVTGELANALSGKFLLPNTH
;
A
#
# COMPACT_ATOMS: atom_id res chain seq x y z
N MET A 1 1.69 66.82 55.93
CA MET A 1 2.65 66.60 57.04
C MET A 1 4.02 66.40 56.42
N LYS A 2 4.96 67.29 56.74
CA LYS A 2 6.42 67.30 56.50
C LYS A 2 6.98 67.18 55.06
N LEU A 3 7.68 68.26 54.72
CA LEU A 3 8.64 68.54 53.65
C LEU A 3 9.88 67.62 53.69
N ASN A 4 10.42 67.24 52.52
CA ASN A 4 11.81 67.55 52.07
C ASN A 4 12.17 66.69 50.84
N LYS A 5 12.37 67.30 49.66
CA LYS A 5 13.64 67.89 49.13
C LYS A 5 14.65 66.84 48.68
N MET A 6 14.82 66.71 47.36
CA MET A 6 16.05 66.91 46.56
C MET A 6 15.94 66.13 45.23
N PHE A 7 16.00 66.78 44.04
CA PHE A 7 17.21 67.14 43.26
C PHE A 7 17.94 65.86 42.76
N LEU A 8 18.31 65.58 41.50
CA LEU A 8 18.67 66.29 40.25
C LEU A 8 18.31 65.34 39.06
N VAL A 9 17.84 65.81 37.89
CA VAL A 9 18.61 65.99 36.62
C VAL A 9 19.36 64.72 36.19
N GLY A 10 19.23 64.13 35.00
CA GLY A 10 18.66 64.51 33.70
C GLY A 10 19.41 63.72 32.62
N ALA A 11 18.76 63.42 31.49
CA ALA A 11 19.35 63.33 30.13
C ALA A 11 18.46 62.47 29.21
N LEU A 12 17.89 63.12 28.20
CA LEU A 12 17.39 62.53 26.97
C LEU A 12 18.57 61.99 26.13
N LEU A 13 18.41 60.85 25.43
CA LEU A 13 18.50 60.72 23.96
C LEU A 13 18.88 59.31 23.46
N SER A 14 18.33 59.07 22.26
CA SER A 14 18.79 58.23 21.15
C SER A 14 18.55 56.71 21.19
N LEU A 15 17.66 56.31 20.27
CA LEU A 15 17.62 55.06 19.53
C LEU A 15 19.03 54.54 19.16
N GLY A 16 19.24 53.25 19.36
CA GLY A 16 20.39 52.51 18.84
C GLY A 16 20.02 51.05 18.65
N PHE A 17 19.56 50.70 17.44
CA PHE A 17 19.70 49.34 16.93
C PHE A 17 21.20 49.04 16.82
N ALA A 18 21.69 48.10 17.62
CA ALA A 18 23.05 47.56 17.50
C ALA A 18 22.97 46.13 16.95
N SER A 19 23.11 46.04 15.63
CA SER A 19 23.68 44.89 14.93
C SER A 19 25.18 44.85 15.21
N CYS A 20 25.72 43.68 15.55
CA CYS A 20 27.13 43.24 15.43
C CYS A 20 27.25 41.92 16.20
N SER A 21 27.94 40.87 15.79
CA SER A 21 28.70 40.52 14.59
C SER A 21 29.17 39.08 14.86
N LYS A 22 29.05 38.18 13.88
CA LYS A 22 29.57 36.80 14.00
C LYS A 22 31.11 36.83 14.00
N GLU A 23 31.74 36.33 15.06
CA GLU A 23 33.01 35.59 15.02
C GLU A 23 33.04 34.55 16.17
N GLY A 24 33.25 33.28 15.85
CA GLY A 24 33.77 32.26 16.79
C GLY A 24 32.80 31.22 17.36
N ASN A 25 32.57 30.13 16.62
CA ASN A 25 32.32 28.75 17.10
C ASN A 25 31.17 28.45 18.10
N GLY A 26 30.05 29.16 18.01
CA GLY A 26 28.76 28.69 18.56
C GLY A 26 27.87 28.08 17.47
N PRO A 27 26.95 27.15 17.79
CA PRO A 27 25.97 26.66 16.82
C PRO A 27 25.22 27.84 16.21
N ASP A 28 25.06 27.82 14.89
CA ASP A 28 24.40 28.87 14.11
C ASP A 28 23.04 29.22 14.75
N PRO A 29 22.77 30.50 15.11
CA PRO A 29 21.51 30.88 15.77
C PRO A 29 20.25 30.58 14.94
N ASP A 30 20.39 30.33 13.62
CA ASP A 30 19.30 29.88 12.75
C ASP A 30 18.99 28.36 12.85
N ASN A 31 19.83 27.57 13.51
CA ASN A 31 19.60 26.14 13.78
C ASN A 31 18.92 25.88 15.13
N ALA A 32 18.78 26.89 15.99
CA ALA A 32 18.17 26.72 17.31
C ALA A 32 16.64 26.52 17.28
N ALA A 33 15.98 26.71 16.13
CA ALA A 33 14.51 26.69 16.00
C ALA A 33 13.97 25.61 15.04
N LYS A 34 14.83 24.82 14.39
CA LYS A 34 14.42 23.78 13.43
C LYS A 34 14.86 22.42 13.93
N SER A 35 13.90 21.52 14.10
CA SER A 35 14.18 20.12 14.42
C SER A 35 13.75 19.27 13.23
N TYR A 36 14.53 18.24 12.94
CA TYR A 36 14.25 17.32 11.84
C TYR A 36 14.01 15.91 12.38
N MET A 37 13.20 15.15 11.66
CA MET A 37 13.07 13.71 11.82
C MET A 37 13.41 13.01 10.50
N SER A 38 13.73 11.73 10.58
CA SER A 38 13.81 10.87 9.41
C SER A 38 13.12 9.54 9.70
N MET A 39 12.98 8.71 8.67
CA MET A 39 12.28 7.45 8.79
C MET A 39 13.00 6.40 7.95
N THR A 40 13.24 5.23 8.53
CA THR A 40 13.62 4.04 7.77
C THR A 40 12.38 3.18 7.57
N LEU A 41 12.08 2.83 6.32
CA LEU A 41 10.95 1.98 6.01
C LEU A 41 11.45 0.57 5.67
N SER A 42 10.66 -0.42 6.05
CA SER A 42 10.84 -1.81 5.65
C SER A 42 9.57 -2.29 4.96
N MET A 43 9.68 -2.97 3.84
CA MET A 43 8.54 -3.58 3.16
C MET A 43 8.89 -4.99 2.69
N PRO A 44 7.95 -5.95 2.77
CA PRO A 44 8.17 -7.27 2.22
C PRO A 44 8.28 -7.16 0.70
N MET A 45 9.39 -7.63 0.15
CA MET A 45 9.39 -8.07 -1.23
C MET A 45 8.50 -9.31 -1.33
N GLY A 46 8.00 -9.66 -2.51
CA GLY A 46 7.03 -10.76 -2.71
C GLY A 46 7.45 -12.17 -2.26
N SER A 47 8.50 -12.33 -1.45
CA SER A 47 9.05 -13.58 -0.94
C SER A 47 8.44 -14.08 0.38
N ALA A 48 7.48 -13.37 0.98
CA ALA A 48 6.86 -13.83 2.22
C ALA A 48 5.77 -14.90 1.99
N ARG A 49 6.13 -16.10 1.48
CA ARG A 49 5.36 -17.35 1.64
C ARG A 49 6.28 -18.57 1.72
N ALA A 50 5.82 -19.56 2.51
CA ALA A 50 6.56 -20.73 2.98
C ALA A 50 7.11 -21.63 1.86
N GLY A 51 8.24 -22.29 2.16
CA GLY A 51 9.06 -23.13 1.27
C GLY A 51 8.32 -23.82 0.13
N ASP A 52 8.65 -23.41 -1.09
CA ASP A 52 7.99 -23.73 -2.35
C ASP A 52 8.92 -24.49 -3.32
N GLY A 53 9.96 -25.14 -2.81
CA GLY A 53 10.82 -26.03 -3.60
C GLY A 53 11.74 -25.30 -4.59
N GLN A 54 11.94 -23.98 -4.44
CA GLN A 54 12.75 -23.13 -5.31
C GLN A 54 14.20 -23.59 -5.55
N ASP A 55 14.79 -24.37 -4.63
CA ASP A 55 16.17 -24.89 -4.77
C ASP A 55 16.25 -26.16 -5.65
N GLN A 56 15.16 -26.58 -6.29
CA GLN A 56 15.09 -27.81 -7.09
C GLN A 56 15.16 -27.53 -8.59
N ALA A 57 15.77 -28.45 -9.34
CA ALA A 57 15.92 -28.34 -10.79
C ALA A 57 14.58 -28.30 -11.57
N ASN A 58 13.48 -28.71 -10.93
CA ASN A 58 12.09 -28.57 -11.38
C ASN A 58 11.31 -27.86 -10.28
N PRO A 59 11.23 -26.52 -10.26
CA PRO A 59 10.45 -25.82 -9.25
C PRO A 59 8.97 -26.18 -9.37
N ASP A 60 8.29 -26.30 -8.23
CA ASP A 60 6.86 -26.61 -8.17
C ASP A 60 6.01 -25.50 -8.84
N TYR A 61 4.72 -25.78 -9.12
CA TYR A 61 3.76 -24.85 -9.75
C TYR A 61 3.55 -23.50 -9.01
N HIS A 62 4.27 -23.26 -7.91
CA HIS A 62 4.25 -22.05 -7.09
C HIS A 62 5.43 -21.10 -7.35
N TYR A 63 6.17 -21.28 -8.45
CA TYR A 63 7.32 -20.44 -8.82
C TYR A 63 7.01 -18.94 -8.83
N VAL A 64 7.71 -18.18 -7.99
CA VAL A 64 7.67 -16.71 -7.93
C VAL A 64 8.82 -16.15 -8.79
N GLY A 65 8.59 -16.02 -10.10
CA GLY A 65 9.52 -15.39 -11.04
C GLY A 65 9.44 -13.86 -11.07
N GLU A 66 10.15 -13.22 -12.00
CA GLU A 66 10.14 -11.76 -12.23
C GLU A 66 8.72 -11.17 -12.40
N TRP A 67 7.77 -12.01 -12.81
CA TRP A 67 6.36 -11.71 -13.01
C TRP A 67 5.54 -11.52 -11.74
N ALA A 68 6.11 -11.81 -10.56
CA ALA A 68 5.45 -11.57 -9.27
C ALA A 68 5.29 -10.08 -8.92
N GLY A 69 5.97 -9.22 -9.69
CA GLY A 69 5.84 -7.76 -9.62
C GLY A 69 7.11 -7.08 -9.14
N LYS A 70 7.37 -5.89 -9.70
CA LYS A 70 8.44 -4.99 -9.29
C LYS A 70 7.83 -3.70 -8.80
N ASP A 71 7.95 -3.39 -7.52
CA ASP A 71 7.30 -2.20 -6.97
C ASP A 71 8.02 -0.90 -7.36
N LYS A 72 7.23 0.09 -7.71
CA LYS A 72 7.62 1.50 -7.81
C LYS A 72 7.05 2.27 -6.62
N ILE A 73 7.93 2.94 -5.88
CA ILE A 73 7.51 3.88 -4.83
C ILE A 73 7.57 5.29 -5.41
N GLU A 74 6.41 5.94 -5.50
CA GLU A 74 6.27 7.31 -6.00
C GLU A 74 6.10 8.29 -4.85
N LYS A 75 5.24 7.95 -3.90
CA LYS A 75 4.81 8.86 -2.82
C LYS A 75 4.93 8.24 -1.45
N VAL A 76 5.31 9.06 -0.47
CA VAL A 76 5.41 8.70 0.95
C VAL A 76 4.59 9.68 1.79
N SER A 77 3.63 9.19 2.57
CA SER A 77 2.89 9.97 3.56
C SER A 77 3.26 9.49 4.97
N ILE A 78 3.66 10.43 5.82
CA ILE A 78 4.11 10.16 7.20
C ILE A 78 3.22 10.93 8.17
N TYR A 79 2.74 10.24 9.20
CA TYR A 79 1.88 10.79 10.24
C TYR A 79 2.54 10.59 11.61
N MET A 80 2.91 11.69 12.26
CA MET A 80 3.43 11.72 13.63
C MET A 80 2.29 11.94 14.61
N VAL A 81 1.97 10.94 15.42
CA VAL A 81 0.81 10.94 16.30
C VAL A 81 1.28 11.04 17.76
N PRO A 82 1.07 12.19 18.43
CA PRO A 82 1.34 12.32 19.87
C PRO A 82 0.62 11.27 20.69
N GLN A 83 1.30 10.77 21.72
CA GLN A 83 0.75 9.81 22.67
C GLN A 83 0.28 10.51 23.95
N GLY A 84 -0.65 9.89 24.69
CA GLY A 84 -1.06 10.34 26.02
C GLY A 84 -2.34 11.17 26.11
N GLY A 85 -3.09 11.32 25.01
CA GLY A 85 -4.41 11.94 25.02
C GLY A 85 -4.71 12.77 23.76
N PRO A 86 -5.71 13.66 23.82
CA PRO A 86 -6.07 14.52 22.70
C PRO A 86 -4.88 15.36 22.21
N GLY A 87 -4.76 15.51 20.90
CA GLY A 87 -3.65 16.26 20.32
C GLY A 87 -3.76 16.46 18.82
N LEU A 88 -2.92 17.36 18.31
CA LEU A 88 -2.74 17.59 16.88
C LEU A 88 -1.77 16.56 16.31
N VAL A 89 -2.21 15.83 15.29
CA VAL A 89 -1.35 14.98 14.46
C VAL A 89 -0.58 15.88 13.50
N GLU A 90 0.73 15.68 13.39
CA GLU A 90 1.54 16.34 12.39
C GLU A 90 1.80 15.38 11.23
N SER A 91 1.47 15.82 10.00
CA SER A 91 1.61 14.98 8.82
C SER A 91 2.49 15.65 7.76
N ALA A 92 3.24 14.82 7.05
CA ALA A 92 3.96 15.17 5.84
C ALA A 92 3.49 14.19 4.76
N GLU A 93 2.49 14.61 3.99
CA GLU A 93 1.75 13.76 3.05
C GLU A 93 2.25 13.94 1.62
N ASP A 94 2.13 12.89 0.81
CA ASP A 94 2.43 12.89 -0.62
C ASP A 94 3.85 13.39 -0.95
N LEU A 95 4.83 13.09 -0.08
CA LEU A 95 6.23 13.41 -0.32
C LEU A 95 6.74 12.61 -1.52
N ASP A 96 7.40 13.28 -2.46
CA ASP A 96 8.08 12.63 -3.58
C ASP A 96 9.19 11.69 -3.08
N PHE A 97 9.07 10.41 -3.40
CA PHE A 97 10.02 9.38 -2.96
C PHE A 97 11.45 9.69 -3.44
N GLY A 98 11.58 10.08 -4.72
CA GLY A 98 12.84 10.45 -5.36
C GLY A 98 13.53 11.67 -4.76
N THR A 99 12.87 12.43 -3.89
CA THR A 99 13.43 13.56 -3.16
C THR A 99 13.82 13.19 -1.74
N TYR A 100 13.06 12.32 -1.07
CA TYR A 100 13.21 12.04 0.37
C TYR A 100 13.91 10.74 0.71
N TYR A 101 13.97 9.78 -0.22
CA TYR A 101 14.53 8.46 0.05
C TYR A 101 15.56 8.03 -1.01
N GLU A 102 16.51 7.21 -0.57
CA GLU A 102 17.38 6.44 -1.45
C GLU A 102 16.60 5.32 -2.13
N ASN A 103 17.16 4.80 -3.23
CA ASN A 103 16.62 3.60 -3.85
C ASN A 103 16.57 2.43 -2.84
N PRO A 104 15.55 1.55 -2.94
CA PRO A 104 15.42 0.42 -2.04
C PRO A 104 16.67 -0.47 -2.01
N THR A 105 17.06 -0.91 -0.82
CA THR A 105 18.15 -1.90 -0.63
C THR A 105 17.58 -3.15 0.00
N ILE A 106 17.95 -4.34 -0.50
CA ILE A 106 17.40 -5.59 0.03
C ILE A 106 18.21 -6.02 1.25
N ASP A 107 17.50 -6.31 2.34
CA ASP A 107 18.05 -6.98 3.50
C ASP A 107 18.12 -8.50 3.23
N PRO A 108 19.32 -9.10 3.17
CA PRO A 108 19.46 -10.52 2.85
C PRO A 108 18.91 -11.44 3.94
N ALA A 109 18.73 -10.96 5.19
CA ALA A 109 18.24 -11.79 6.29
C ALA A 109 16.71 -11.86 6.33
N THR A 110 16.03 -10.77 5.96
CA THR A 110 14.56 -10.67 6.03
C THR A 110 13.90 -10.69 4.66
N HIS A 111 14.68 -10.55 3.59
CA HIS A 111 14.22 -10.31 2.22
C HIS A 111 13.32 -9.08 2.07
N ASN A 112 13.32 -8.19 3.06
CA ASN A 112 12.62 -6.93 2.97
C ASN A 112 13.44 -5.91 2.18
N ALA A 113 12.74 -5.04 1.45
CA ALA A 113 13.34 -3.82 0.94
C ALA A 113 13.36 -2.76 2.04
N ILE A 114 14.55 -2.19 2.29
CA ILE A 114 14.80 -1.09 3.21
C ILE A 114 14.87 0.21 2.41
N LEU A 115 14.03 1.18 2.78
CA LEU A 115 14.05 2.54 2.24
C LEU A 115 14.73 3.45 3.26
N LYS A 116 15.92 3.94 2.91
CA LYS A 116 16.70 4.84 3.76
C LYS A 116 16.38 6.31 3.42
N PRO A 117 16.22 7.18 4.40
CA PRO A 117 15.97 8.59 4.14
C PRO A 117 17.25 9.25 3.61
N LYS A 118 17.11 10.14 2.63
CA LYS A 118 18.19 11.04 2.16
C LYS A 118 17.95 12.50 2.49
N LYS A 119 16.72 12.82 2.90
CA LYS A 119 16.29 14.15 3.33
C LYS A 119 15.46 14.04 4.60
N GLY A 120 15.72 14.92 5.56
CA GLY A 120 14.95 15.02 6.79
C GLY A 120 13.64 15.76 6.58
N ILE A 121 12.65 15.41 7.38
CA ILE A 121 11.35 16.07 7.42
C ILE A 121 11.38 17.03 8.59
N LYS A 122 11.05 18.30 8.33
CA LYS A 122 10.95 19.30 9.39
C LYS A 122 9.77 18.94 10.29
N VAL A 123 10.01 18.89 11.59
CA VAL A 123 8.99 18.68 12.62
C VAL A 123 8.72 20.01 13.34
N ASN A 124 7.45 20.31 13.55
CA ASN A 124 7.00 21.57 14.15
C ASN A 124 6.30 21.31 15.48
N SER A 125 5.01 20.96 15.43
CA SER A 125 4.15 20.74 16.60
C SER A 125 4.43 19.45 17.36
N ALA A 126 5.15 18.50 16.75
CA ALA A 126 5.55 17.23 17.36
C ALA A 126 6.81 17.36 18.24
N VAL A 127 7.57 18.45 18.15
CA VAL A 127 8.80 18.65 18.94
C VAL A 127 8.47 18.63 20.43
N GLY A 128 9.29 17.89 21.19
CA GLY A 128 9.13 17.67 22.64
C GLY A 128 8.06 16.65 23.02
N LYS A 129 7.35 16.06 22.05
CA LYS A 129 6.31 15.06 22.30
C LYS A 129 6.82 13.66 22.05
N THR A 130 6.29 12.70 22.82
CA THR A 130 6.39 11.28 22.50
C THR A 130 5.33 10.94 21.46
N VAL A 131 5.77 10.41 20.31
CA VAL A 131 4.92 10.10 19.16
C VAL A 131 5.07 8.65 18.74
N LYS A 132 4.03 8.13 18.09
CA LYS A 132 4.12 6.95 17.21
C LYS A 132 3.95 7.41 15.78
N VAL A 133 4.67 6.77 14.85
CA VAL A 133 4.66 7.18 13.44
C VAL A 133 4.00 6.14 12.56
N TYR A 134 3.04 6.59 11.75
CA TYR A 134 2.34 5.78 10.75
C TYR A 134 2.78 6.20 9.36
N VAL A 135 2.77 5.24 8.44
CA VAL A 135 3.24 5.45 7.07
C VAL A 135 2.23 4.86 6.08
N VAL A 136 1.99 5.63 5.02
CA VAL A 136 1.28 5.18 3.83
C VAL A 136 2.17 5.45 2.63
N LEU A 137 2.47 4.40 1.86
CA LEU A 137 3.14 4.53 0.57
C LEU A 137 2.10 4.52 -0.55
N ASN A 138 2.37 5.30 -1.60
CA ASN A 138 1.57 5.30 -2.82
C ASN A 138 0.07 5.45 -2.55
N ASP A 139 -0.36 6.47 -1.78
CA ASP A 139 -1.77 6.85 -1.66
C ASP A 139 -2.26 7.51 -2.96
N ILE A 140 -2.24 6.76 -4.06
CA ILE A 140 -2.51 7.22 -5.43
C ILE A 140 -4.00 7.54 -5.64
N ALA A 141 -4.88 6.95 -4.82
CA ALA A 141 -6.31 7.23 -4.81
C ALA A 141 -6.73 8.27 -3.74
N GLY A 142 -5.78 8.79 -2.95
CA GLY A 142 -6.02 9.78 -1.89
C GLY A 142 -6.92 9.29 -0.75
N LYS A 143 -7.02 7.97 -0.56
CA LYS A 143 -7.97 7.34 0.37
C LYS A 143 -7.50 7.44 1.81
N ALA A 144 -6.21 7.27 2.05
CA ALA A 144 -5.65 7.47 3.38
C ALA A 144 -5.72 8.94 3.78
N LYS A 145 -5.28 9.84 2.90
CA LYS A 145 -5.35 11.29 3.10
C LYS A 145 -6.77 11.74 3.47
N ALA A 146 -7.77 11.29 2.71
CA ALA A 146 -9.17 11.65 2.97
C ALA A 146 -9.69 11.08 4.31
N LEU A 147 -9.37 9.82 4.64
CA LEU A 147 -9.83 9.18 5.88
C LEU A 147 -9.19 9.80 7.13
N LEU A 148 -7.92 10.23 7.02
CA LEU A 148 -7.09 10.68 8.13
C LEU A 148 -7.10 12.22 8.31
N ALA A 149 -7.79 12.94 7.44
CA ALA A 149 -7.90 14.40 7.50
C ALA A 149 -8.56 14.87 8.81
N ASN A 150 -7.90 15.79 9.51
CA ASN A 150 -8.39 16.41 10.76
C ASN A 150 -8.67 15.42 11.91
N VAL A 151 -8.10 14.22 11.86
CA VAL A 151 -8.26 13.22 12.91
C VAL A 151 -7.43 13.60 14.13
N ASN A 152 -8.04 13.57 15.30
CA ASN A 152 -7.35 13.84 16.55
C ASN A 152 -6.35 12.72 16.88
N ALA A 153 -5.23 13.06 17.53
CA ALA A 153 -4.22 12.08 17.91
C ALA A 153 -4.78 10.92 18.78
N ALA A 154 -5.77 11.21 19.64
CA ALA A 154 -6.41 10.19 20.47
C ALA A 154 -7.20 9.14 19.65
N ASP A 155 -7.71 9.52 18.48
CA ASP A 155 -8.57 8.68 17.65
C ASP A 155 -7.81 8.05 16.46
N PHE A 156 -6.57 8.47 16.22
CA PHE A 156 -5.85 8.16 14.98
C PHE A 156 -5.57 6.67 14.80
N ASP A 157 -5.16 5.94 15.84
CA ASP A 157 -4.89 4.49 15.75
C ASP A 157 -6.14 3.72 15.31
N ALA A 158 -7.28 4.03 15.92
CA ALA A 158 -8.57 3.44 15.54
C ALA A 158 -8.95 3.83 14.10
N LYS A 159 -8.79 5.11 13.74
CA LYS A 159 -9.08 5.60 12.38
C LYS A 159 -8.22 4.94 11.31
N PHE A 160 -6.96 4.66 11.61
CA PHE A 160 -6.04 3.98 10.70
C PHE A 160 -6.44 2.51 10.40
N LYS A 161 -7.40 1.98 11.18
CA LYS A 161 -8.03 0.67 11.04
C LYS A 161 -9.49 0.74 10.58
N GLU A 162 -9.98 1.91 10.17
CA GLU A 162 -11.31 2.05 9.60
C GLU A 162 -11.36 1.73 8.10
N ILE A 163 -12.58 1.65 7.57
CA ILE A 163 -12.87 1.22 6.20
C ILE A 163 -12.61 2.37 5.22
N ILE A 164 -11.89 2.07 4.15
CA ILE A 164 -11.85 2.87 2.93
C ILE A 164 -12.68 2.21 1.83
N GLU A 165 -13.40 3.03 1.08
CA GLU A 165 -14.17 2.58 -0.10
C GLU A 165 -13.42 2.88 -1.39
N LEU A 166 -13.17 1.85 -2.19
CA LEU A 166 -12.45 1.95 -3.46
C LEU A 166 -13.43 2.00 -4.63
N SER A 167 -14.47 1.18 -4.59
CA SER A 167 -15.61 1.25 -5.52
C SER A 167 -16.92 1.38 -4.75
N THR A 168 -17.79 2.25 -5.24
CA THR A 168 -19.18 2.31 -4.78
C THR A 168 -19.90 1.00 -5.12
N GLN A 169 -21.05 0.74 -4.50
CA GLN A 169 -21.88 -0.43 -4.84
C GLN A 169 -22.27 -0.46 -6.32
N ALA A 170 -22.52 0.71 -6.93
CA ALA A 170 -22.81 0.81 -8.36
C ALA A 170 -21.57 0.51 -9.23
N GLN A 171 -20.39 1.03 -8.85
CA GLN A 171 -19.14 0.78 -9.56
C GLN A 171 -18.66 -0.67 -9.44
N ALA A 172 -19.15 -1.42 -8.45
CA ALA A 172 -18.83 -2.83 -8.27
C ALA A 172 -19.52 -3.75 -9.31
N LEU A 173 -20.42 -3.21 -10.14
CA LEU A 173 -21.05 -3.90 -11.25
C LEU A 173 -20.66 -3.24 -12.57
N GLY A 174 -19.90 -3.95 -13.39
CA GLY A 174 -19.63 -3.55 -14.77
C GLY A 174 -20.72 -4.02 -15.73
N THR A 175 -20.67 -3.48 -16.94
CA THR A 175 -21.49 -3.85 -18.10
C THR A 175 -20.59 -4.11 -19.31
N VAL A 176 -21.19 -4.58 -20.41
CA VAL A 176 -20.47 -4.80 -21.68
C VAL A 176 -19.71 -3.56 -22.18
N ALA A 177 -20.19 -2.36 -21.88
CA ALA A 177 -19.56 -1.11 -22.30
C ALA A 177 -18.28 -0.76 -21.51
N ASP A 178 -18.07 -1.41 -20.37
CA ASP A 178 -16.88 -1.21 -19.52
C ASP A 178 -15.72 -2.12 -19.93
N GLY A 179 -15.98 -3.17 -20.72
CA GLY A 179 -14.94 -4.04 -21.28
C GLY A 179 -14.19 -3.40 -22.47
N PRO A 180 -12.95 -3.81 -22.74
CA PRO A 180 -12.18 -4.88 -22.09
C PRO A 180 -11.34 -4.41 -20.88
N ASN A 181 -11.40 -3.14 -20.50
CA ASN A 181 -10.54 -2.58 -19.45
C ASN A 181 -11.35 -1.90 -18.33
N PRO A 182 -12.22 -2.64 -17.62
CA PRO A 182 -13.07 -2.09 -16.57
C PRO A 182 -12.23 -1.57 -15.38
N ALA A 183 -12.73 -0.53 -14.72
CA ALA A 183 -12.10 0.01 -13.51
C ALA A 183 -12.47 -0.83 -12.28
N THR A 184 -11.60 -1.75 -11.88
CA THR A 184 -11.77 -2.56 -10.65
C THR A 184 -11.40 -1.79 -9.38
N ALA A 185 -11.92 -2.23 -8.23
CA ALA A 185 -11.65 -1.63 -6.92
C ALA A 185 -10.15 -1.68 -6.58
N ALA A 186 -9.53 -2.85 -6.69
CA ALA A 186 -8.11 -3.04 -6.42
C ALA A 186 -7.22 -2.28 -7.42
N GLY A 187 -7.63 -2.25 -8.70
CA GLY A 187 -6.92 -1.53 -9.75
C GLY A 187 -6.84 -0.01 -9.52
N LYS A 188 -7.63 0.57 -8.59
CA LYS A 188 -7.52 1.99 -8.22
C LYS A 188 -6.34 2.29 -7.30
N ILE A 189 -5.82 1.29 -6.58
CA ILE A 189 -4.70 1.42 -5.64
C ILE A 189 -3.51 0.49 -5.96
N ALA A 190 -3.60 -0.27 -7.04
CA ALA A 190 -2.51 -1.09 -7.58
C ALA A 190 -2.50 -0.97 -9.10
N LYS A 191 -1.48 -0.28 -9.62
CA LYS A 191 -1.33 0.05 -11.05
C LYS A 191 -0.13 -0.67 -11.64
N LYS A 192 -0.31 -1.26 -12.83
CA LYS A 192 0.81 -1.73 -13.66
C LYS A 192 1.28 -0.58 -14.56
N ASN A 193 2.56 -0.24 -14.50
CA ASN A 193 3.15 0.84 -15.29
C ASN A 193 3.75 0.27 -16.59
N GLY A 194 2.86 -0.15 -17.48
CA GLY A 194 3.25 -0.98 -18.62
C GLY A 194 3.80 -2.33 -18.14
N THR A 195 4.98 -2.70 -18.63
CA THR A 195 5.69 -3.94 -18.27
C THR A 195 6.87 -3.73 -17.33
N THR A 196 7.13 -2.50 -16.88
CA THR A 196 8.37 -2.15 -16.17
C THR A 196 8.28 -2.41 -14.67
N ASP A 197 7.23 -1.90 -14.04
CA ASP A 197 7.04 -1.89 -12.59
C ASP A 197 5.57 -1.61 -12.24
N GLU A 198 5.26 -1.56 -10.95
CA GLU A 198 3.89 -1.45 -10.44
C GLU A 198 3.83 -0.49 -9.24
N THR A 199 2.88 0.44 -9.27
CA THR A 199 2.64 1.39 -8.18
C THR A 199 1.50 0.87 -7.31
N ILE A 200 1.84 0.34 -6.13
CA ILE A 200 0.90 -0.31 -5.20
C ILE A 200 0.86 0.44 -3.88
N MET A 201 -0.35 0.76 -3.38
CA MET A 201 -0.56 1.35 -2.07
C MET A 201 -0.09 0.40 -0.96
N MET A 202 0.59 0.93 0.05
CA MET A 202 1.04 0.16 1.21
C MET A 202 0.75 0.91 2.51
N THR A 203 0.39 0.18 3.57
CA THR A 203 0.16 0.75 4.91
C THR A 203 0.85 -0.07 5.97
N CYS A 204 1.16 0.55 7.12
CA CYS A 204 1.75 -0.17 8.23
C CYS A 204 0.69 -0.94 9.03
N LEU A 205 0.92 -2.24 9.29
CA LEU A 205 0.07 -3.01 10.20
C LEU A 205 0.09 -2.40 11.61
N GLN A 206 1.25 -1.95 12.06
CA GLN A 206 1.45 -1.27 13.32
C GLN A 206 2.40 -0.09 13.11
N PRO A 207 2.24 1.02 13.86
CA PRO A 207 3.14 2.16 13.77
C PRO A 207 4.54 1.80 14.28
N SER A 208 5.45 2.79 14.24
CA SER A 208 6.73 2.70 14.93
C SER A 208 6.55 2.45 16.43
N ASP A 209 7.61 2.00 17.08
CA ASP A 209 7.75 2.17 18.52
C ASP A 209 7.63 3.65 18.89
N ALA A 210 7.19 3.92 20.12
CA ALA A 210 7.08 5.28 20.60
C ALA A 210 8.47 5.92 20.74
N LEU A 211 8.64 7.14 20.23
CA LEU A 211 9.87 7.91 20.39
C LEU A 211 9.55 9.37 20.75
N THR A 212 10.46 10.01 21.49
CA THR A 212 10.37 11.44 21.76
C THR A 212 11.07 12.21 20.63
N ILE A 213 10.38 13.18 20.06
CA ILE A 213 10.97 14.07 19.05
C ILE A 213 11.77 15.16 19.78
N GLU A 214 13.08 15.09 19.71
CA GLU A 214 13.98 16.04 20.34
C GLU A 214 14.07 17.36 19.57
N ALA A 215 14.24 18.45 20.32
CA ALA A 215 14.46 19.78 19.76
C ALA A 215 15.89 19.96 19.22
N ALA A 216 16.06 20.87 18.27
CA ALA A 216 17.35 21.25 17.67
C ALA A 216 18.16 20.08 17.08
N VAL A 217 17.49 19.02 16.64
CA VAL A 217 18.12 17.91 15.90
C VAL A 217 18.34 18.34 14.45
N SER A 218 19.60 18.31 13.99
CA SER A 218 19.97 18.58 12.61
C SER A 218 19.45 17.51 11.65
N GLU A 219 19.24 17.90 10.39
CA GLU A 219 18.83 16.98 9.33
C GLU A 219 19.81 15.81 9.16
N ALA A 220 21.12 16.08 9.20
CA ALA A 220 22.16 15.05 9.11
C ALA A 220 22.07 14.03 10.25
N ASN A 221 21.85 14.48 11.50
CA ASN A 221 21.71 13.58 12.65
C ASN A 221 20.43 12.74 12.56
N ALA A 222 19.35 13.34 12.05
CA ALA A 222 18.11 12.62 11.81
C ALA A 222 18.29 11.53 10.75
N ILE A 223 18.88 11.85 9.61
CA ILE A 223 19.15 10.90 8.51
C ILE A 223 20.09 9.77 8.96
N ALA A 224 21.15 10.09 9.70
CA ALA A 224 22.11 9.12 10.20
C ALA A 224 21.56 8.20 11.31
N GLY A 225 20.32 8.42 11.76
CA GLY A 225 19.69 7.60 12.80
C GLY A 225 20.23 7.86 14.20
N ILE A 226 20.90 8.99 14.43
CA ILE A 226 21.47 9.34 15.74
C ILE A 226 20.35 9.75 16.70
N LYS A 227 19.38 10.54 16.23
CA LYS A 227 18.19 11.01 16.96
C LYS A 227 17.01 11.21 16.01
N ASN A 228 15.78 11.22 16.51
CA ASN A 228 14.55 11.49 15.73
C ASN A 228 14.39 10.61 14.47
N GLN A 229 14.87 9.36 14.50
CA GLN A 229 14.64 8.40 13.43
C GLN A 229 13.68 7.31 13.91
N ALA A 230 12.58 7.17 13.20
CA ALA A 230 11.64 6.07 13.40
C ALA A 230 11.92 4.94 12.40
N LYS A 231 11.45 3.73 12.72
CA LYS A 231 11.39 2.60 11.80
C LYS A 231 9.96 2.09 11.70
N VAL A 232 9.46 1.93 10.48
CA VAL A 232 8.09 1.45 10.23
C VAL A 232 8.12 0.37 9.15
N THR A 233 7.38 -0.72 9.38
CA THR A 233 7.16 -1.75 8.36
C THR A 233 5.79 -1.56 7.72
N VAL A 234 5.74 -1.57 6.39
CA VAL A 234 4.51 -1.47 5.60
C VAL A 234 4.26 -2.73 4.79
N GLU A 235 3.02 -2.96 4.39
CA GLU A 235 2.61 -4.06 3.55
C GLU A 235 1.63 -3.60 2.47
N ARG A 236 1.62 -4.28 1.32
CA ARG A 236 0.73 -3.97 0.20
C ARG A 236 -0.74 -4.09 0.61
N SER A 237 -1.57 -3.16 0.14
CA SER A 237 -3.00 -3.12 0.43
C SER A 237 -3.84 -4.11 -0.39
N VAL A 238 -3.25 -4.75 -1.42
CA VAL A 238 -3.92 -5.69 -2.33
C VAL A 238 -3.26 -7.07 -2.31
N ALA A 239 -4.03 -8.09 -2.70
CA ALA A 239 -3.52 -9.39 -3.10
C ALA A 239 -3.32 -9.45 -4.63
N ARG A 240 -2.56 -10.44 -5.10
CA ARG A 240 -2.40 -10.78 -6.53
C ARG A 240 -2.83 -12.22 -6.76
N ALA A 241 -3.65 -12.44 -7.78
CA ALA A 241 -3.93 -13.76 -8.34
C ALA A 241 -3.09 -13.96 -9.60
N MET A 242 -2.46 -15.13 -9.73
CA MET A 242 -1.73 -15.57 -10.92
C MET A 242 -2.23 -16.98 -11.26
N VAL A 243 -2.51 -17.23 -12.55
CA VAL A 243 -3.06 -18.50 -13.02
C VAL A 243 -2.19 -19.03 -14.14
N SER A 244 -1.84 -20.31 -14.09
CA SER A 244 -1.10 -20.99 -15.14
C SER A 244 -1.78 -22.32 -15.51
N THR A 245 -1.47 -22.84 -16.69
CA THR A 245 -2.00 -24.12 -17.19
C THR A 245 -0.89 -25.04 -17.67
N LYS A 246 -1.08 -26.35 -17.56
CA LYS A 246 -0.15 -27.35 -18.10
C LYS A 246 -0.14 -27.35 -19.63
N ALA A 247 -1.32 -27.20 -20.24
CA ALA A 247 -1.52 -27.18 -21.68
C ALA A 247 -2.61 -26.19 -22.08
N GLN A 248 -2.59 -25.73 -23.33
CA GLN A 248 -3.60 -24.84 -23.89
C GLN A 248 -4.83 -25.58 -24.45
N SER A 249 -4.80 -26.91 -24.43
CA SER A 249 -5.89 -27.76 -24.89
C SER A 249 -5.97 -29.02 -24.03
N TYR A 250 -7.19 -29.49 -23.79
CA TYR A 250 -7.48 -30.69 -23.00
C TYR A 250 -8.55 -31.55 -23.66
N GLU A 251 -8.26 -32.84 -23.83
CA GLU A 251 -9.26 -33.84 -24.22
C GLU A 251 -10.14 -34.22 -23.03
N ILE A 252 -11.45 -34.26 -23.25
CA ILE A 252 -12.44 -34.73 -22.30
C ILE A 252 -12.90 -36.10 -22.73
N LYS A 253 -12.74 -37.09 -21.85
CA LYS A 253 -13.23 -38.45 -22.08
C LYS A 253 -14.62 -38.62 -21.50
N ALA A 254 -15.47 -39.35 -22.22
CA ALA A 254 -16.78 -39.74 -21.69
C ALA A 254 -16.59 -40.71 -20.52
N THR A 255 -17.28 -40.49 -19.40
CA THR A 255 -17.25 -41.40 -18.23
C THR A 255 -18.39 -42.42 -18.25
N THR A 256 -19.36 -42.22 -19.14
CA THR A 256 -20.48 -43.10 -19.45
C THR A 256 -20.77 -43.02 -20.95
N GLN A 257 -21.69 -43.82 -21.48
CA GLN A 257 -22.14 -43.69 -22.87
C GLN A 257 -22.82 -42.32 -23.07
N ILE A 258 -22.35 -41.54 -24.04
CA ILE A 258 -22.95 -40.27 -24.45
C ILE A 258 -23.21 -40.32 -25.96
N GLY A 259 -24.47 -40.49 -26.34
CA GLY A 259 -24.84 -40.75 -27.74
C GLY A 259 -24.11 -41.99 -28.26
N GLU A 260 -23.34 -41.84 -29.34
CA GLU A 260 -22.52 -42.91 -29.93
C GLU A 260 -21.14 -43.06 -29.27
N ILE A 261 -20.75 -42.14 -28.39
CA ILE A 261 -19.44 -42.14 -27.74
C ILE A 261 -19.47 -43.05 -26.50
N ALA A 262 -18.68 -44.11 -26.54
CA ALA A 262 -18.51 -45.03 -25.42
C ALA A 262 -17.69 -44.44 -24.26
N ALA A 263 -17.92 -44.96 -23.04
CA ALA A 263 -17.11 -44.62 -21.89
C ALA A 263 -15.61 -44.89 -22.16
N GLY A 264 -14.74 -43.94 -21.80
CA GLY A 264 -13.30 -43.95 -22.05
C GLY A 264 -12.86 -43.31 -23.38
N SER A 265 -13.78 -43.13 -24.33
CA SER A 265 -13.53 -42.46 -25.60
C SER A 265 -13.54 -40.93 -25.47
N VAL A 266 -12.90 -40.24 -26.40
CA VAL A 266 -12.89 -38.77 -26.44
C VAL A 266 -14.29 -38.28 -26.78
N LEU A 267 -14.82 -37.41 -25.92
CA LEU A 267 -16.13 -36.77 -26.06
C LEU A 267 -15.98 -35.37 -26.67
N ALA A 268 -14.99 -34.61 -26.20
CA ALA A 268 -14.80 -33.22 -26.58
C ALA A 268 -13.34 -32.78 -26.38
N THR A 269 -13.03 -31.60 -26.88
CA THR A 269 -11.76 -30.90 -26.65
C THR A 269 -12.06 -29.50 -26.12
N ILE A 270 -11.42 -29.12 -25.02
CA ILE A 270 -11.44 -27.75 -24.49
C ILE A 270 -10.24 -27.00 -25.06
N THR A 271 -10.47 -25.85 -25.67
CA THR A 271 -9.45 -24.92 -26.18
C THR A 271 -9.73 -23.49 -25.71
N ASP A 272 -8.84 -22.56 -26.04
CA ASP A 272 -9.05 -21.11 -25.85
C ASP A 272 -9.35 -20.72 -24.40
N ILE A 273 -8.61 -21.34 -23.47
CA ILE A 273 -8.77 -21.14 -22.04
C ILE A 273 -8.45 -19.68 -21.68
N ARG A 274 -9.36 -19.03 -20.96
CA ARG A 274 -9.24 -17.66 -20.45
C ARG A 274 -9.65 -17.59 -18.98
N TRP A 275 -9.29 -16.50 -18.32
CA TRP A 275 -9.64 -16.27 -16.93
C TRP A 275 -9.90 -14.80 -16.59
N VAL A 276 -10.69 -14.61 -15.54
CA VAL A 276 -10.95 -13.33 -14.86
C VAL A 276 -10.96 -13.58 -13.35
N VAL A 277 -10.86 -12.51 -12.56
CA VAL A 277 -11.05 -12.57 -11.10
C VAL A 277 -12.23 -11.70 -10.70
N ALA A 278 -13.03 -12.19 -9.76
CA ALA A 278 -14.17 -11.47 -9.21
C ALA A 278 -14.32 -11.79 -7.73
N GLN A 279 -15.20 -11.06 -7.05
CA GLN A 279 -15.56 -11.30 -5.66
C GLN A 279 -14.42 -11.10 -4.65
N GLY A 280 -13.37 -10.36 -5.04
CA GLY A 280 -12.61 -9.56 -4.08
C GLY A 280 -13.51 -8.45 -3.53
N GLU A 281 -13.18 -7.89 -2.37
CA GLU A 281 -14.00 -6.82 -1.81
C GLU A 281 -13.88 -5.50 -2.60
N ARG A 282 -14.87 -4.62 -2.45
CA ARG A 282 -14.87 -3.24 -2.99
C ARG A 282 -14.43 -2.19 -1.97
N ARG A 283 -14.34 -2.60 -0.70
CA ARG A 283 -13.89 -1.82 0.46
C ARG A 283 -12.84 -2.64 1.21
N GLN A 284 -12.02 -1.99 2.01
CA GLN A 284 -11.10 -2.68 2.92
C GLN A 284 -10.85 -1.82 4.16
N TYR A 285 -10.39 -2.43 5.24
CA TYR A 285 -9.72 -1.65 6.29
C TYR A 285 -8.42 -1.05 5.75
N LEU A 286 -8.15 0.22 6.04
CA LEU A 286 -6.98 0.95 5.51
C LEU A 286 -5.67 0.20 5.79
N SER A 287 -5.55 -0.39 6.98
CA SER A 287 -4.51 -1.34 7.33
C SER A 287 -5.16 -2.58 7.96
N LYS A 288 -4.51 -3.75 7.85
CA LYS A 288 -5.10 -5.02 8.30
C LYS A 288 -5.65 -4.93 9.72
N LYS A 289 -6.86 -5.43 9.91
CA LYS A 289 -7.58 -5.44 11.18
C LYS A 289 -7.64 -6.87 11.72
N ARG A 290 -7.12 -7.06 12.93
CA ARG A 290 -7.14 -8.36 13.60
C ARG A 290 -8.57 -8.75 13.99
N GLY A 291 -8.95 -9.99 13.72
CA GLY A 291 -10.20 -10.59 14.21
C GLY A 291 -10.13 -10.98 15.69
N THR A 292 -11.25 -11.41 16.25
CA THR A 292 -11.35 -11.79 17.67
C THR A 292 -11.25 -13.29 17.89
N VAL A 293 -11.21 -14.09 16.83
CA VAL A 293 -11.21 -15.57 16.87
C VAL A 293 -10.08 -16.12 15.96
N PRO A 294 -9.51 -17.29 16.27
CA PRO A 294 -8.41 -17.85 15.48
C PRO A 294 -8.82 -18.29 14.07
N GLU A 295 -10.08 -18.64 13.85
CA GLU A 295 -10.61 -19.09 12.56
C GLU A 295 -10.53 -17.98 11.50
N ASN A 296 -10.69 -16.72 11.92
CA ASN A 296 -10.54 -15.55 11.07
C ASN A 296 -9.59 -14.53 11.70
N THR A 297 -8.28 -14.74 11.44
CA THR A 297 -7.20 -13.93 12.03
C THR A 297 -7.23 -12.46 11.60
N TRP A 298 -7.59 -12.20 10.34
CA TRP A 298 -7.60 -10.85 9.74
C TRP A 298 -8.93 -10.61 9.05
N VAL A 299 -9.82 -9.88 9.73
CA VAL A 299 -11.16 -9.62 9.22
C VAL A 299 -11.15 -8.58 8.10
N THR A 300 -12.13 -8.71 7.22
CA THR A 300 -12.44 -7.75 6.15
C THR A 300 -13.87 -7.24 6.31
N PRO A 301 -14.26 -6.12 5.68
CA PRO A 301 -15.61 -5.56 5.83
C PRO A 301 -16.76 -6.54 5.55
N GLY A 302 -16.55 -7.51 4.65
CA GLY A 302 -17.52 -8.55 4.28
C GLY A 302 -17.48 -9.84 5.10
N SER A 303 -16.58 -9.99 6.09
CA SER A 303 -16.40 -11.30 6.75
C SER A 303 -17.66 -11.90 7.35
N GLY A 304 -18.53 -11.07 7.93
CA GLY A 304 -19.79 -11.52 8.51
C GLY A 304 -20.90 -11.83 7.51
N PHE A 305 -20.70 -11.57 6.21
CA PHE A 305 -21.71 -11.80 5.20
C PHE A 305 -21.71 -13.26 4.72
N VAL A 306 -22.71 -14.01 5.16
CA VAL A 306 -22.98 -15.39 4.72
C VAL A 306 -24.24 -15.39 3.86
N PRO A 307 -24.13 -15.42 2.52
CA PRO A 307 -25.28 -15.28 1.64
C PRO A 307 -26.17 -16.52 1.63
N THR A 308 -27.48 -16.29 1.54
CA THR A 308 -28.44 -17.26 0.99
C THR A 308 -28.58 -17.03 -0.50
N SER A 309 -29.33 -17.90 -1.20
CA SER A 309 -29.64 -17.69 -2.62
C SER A 309 -30.29 -16.33 -2.88
N SER A 310 -31.15 -15.83 -1.99
CA SER A 310 -31.80 -14.52 -2.18
C SER A 310 -30.92 -13.36 -1.76
N THR A 311 -30.25 -13.44 -0.60
CA THR A 311 -29.44 -12.33 -0.08
C THR A 311 -28.16 -12.10 -0.89
N PHE A 312 -27.69 -13.11 -1.62
CA PHE A 312 -26.62 -12.92 -2.60
C PHE A 312 -26.98 -11.83 -3.62
N HIS A 313 -28.15 -11.92 -4.24
CA HIS A 313 -28.53 -10.96 -5.28
C HIS A 313 -28.80 -9.55 -4.74
N THR A 314 -29.28 -9.41 -3.51
CA THR A 314 -29.63 -8.11 -2.93
C THR A 314 -28.46 -7.43 -2.23
N ASN A 315 -27.52 -8.18 -1.65
CA ASN A 315 -26.53 -7.64 -0.72
C ASN A 315 -25.07 -7.92 -1.12
N ALA A 316 -24.76 -8.81 -2.07
CA ALA A 316 -23.37 -9.13 -2.41
C ALA A 316 -22.57 -7.87 -2.83
N THR A 317 -23.19 -6.96 -3.56
CA THR A 317 -22.54 -5.72 -4.02
C THR A 317 -22.32 -4.69 -2.91
N GLU A 318 -22.84 -4.90 -1.69
CA GLU A 318 -22.44 -4.13 -0.52
C GLU A 318 -20.98 -4.40 -0.11
N TYR A 319 -20.44 -5.56 -0.51
CA TYR A 319 -19.14 -6.08 -0.09
C TYR A 319 -18.19 -6.31 -1.26
N TYR A 320 -18.66 -6.92 -2.34
CA TYR A 320 -17.83 -7.50 -3.39
C TYR A 320 -17.81 -6.69 -4.69
N ASP A 321 -16.70 -6.79 -5.41
CA ASP A 321 -16.47 -6.21 -6.75
C ASP A 321 -16.57 -7.29 -7.84
N TYR A 322 -17.38 -7.01 -8.87
CA TYR A 322 -17.61 -7.85 -10.04
C TYR A 322 -17.27 -7.13 -11.35
N ALA A 323 -16.79 -5.89 -11.31
CA ALA A 323 -16.39 -5.17 -12.52
C ALA A 323 -15.32 -5.94 -13.33
N GLY A 324 -14.45 -6.67 -12.64
CA GLY A 324 -13.40 -7.51 -13.23
C GLY A 324 -13.89 -8.65 -14.13
N LEU A 325 -15.18 -9.02 -14.08
CA LEU A 325 -15.76 -10.01 -15.00
C LEU A 325 -15.71 -9.55 -16.48
N TRP A 326 -15.57 -8.25 -16.71
CA TRP A 326 -15.50 -7.65 -18.05
C TRP A 326 -14.06 -7.38 -18.53
N GLU A 327 -13.03 -7.81 -17.78
CA GLU A 327 -11.64 -7.72 -18.24
C GLU A 327 -11.42 -8.62 -19.46
N ASP A 328 -10.83 -8.06 -20.52
CA ASP A 328 -10.60 -8.72 -21.81
C ASP A 328 -11.88 -9.36 -22.40
N HIS A 329 -13.03 -8.74 -22.14
CA HIS A 329 -14.31 -9.17 -22.71
C HIS A 329 -14.35 -8.98 -24.23
N ASN A 330 -14.88 -9.98 -24.93
CA ASN A 330 -15.15 -9.96 -26.36
C ASN A 330 -16.67 -9.98 -26.61
N THR A 331 -17.18 -9.05 -27.42
CA THR A 331 -18.61 -8.95 -27.72
C THR A 331 -19.11 -10.04 -28.68
N ASN A 332 -18.21 -10.76 -29.35
CA ASN A 332 -18.56 -11.90 -30.18
C ASN A 332 -18.66 -13.16 -29.32
N GLU A 333 -19.87 -13.70 -29.15
CA GLU A 333 -20.14 -14.92 -28.37
C GLU A 333 -19.43 -16.18 -28.91
N ALA A 334 -18.95 -16.15 -30.16
CA ALA A 334 -18.13 -17.23 -30.72
C ALA A 334 -16.67 -17.20 -30.22
N VAL A 335 -16.26 -16.16 -29.49
CA VAL A 335 -14.91 -15.99 -28.94
C VAL A 335 -14.97 -16.03 -27.42
N ILE A 336 -14.09 -16.83 -26.80
CA ILE A 336 -13.99 -16.90 -25.34
C ILE A 336 -13.43 -15.58 -24.79
N SER A 337 -14.19 -14.93 -23.91
CA SER A 337 -13.80 -13.71 -23.20
C SER A 337 -12.82 -13.99 -22.06
N GLY A 338 -12.02 -12.99 -21.69
CA GLY A 338 -11.12 -13.02 -20.54
C GLY A 338 -9.65 -13.04 -20.92
N THR A 339 -8.78 -12.92 -19.92
CA THR A 339 -7.33 -12.87 -20.10
C THR A 339 -6.77 -14.25 -20.40
N GLN A 340 -5.71 -14.33 -21.19
CA GLN A 340 -5.00 -15.58 -21.48
C GLN A 340 -4.47 -16.26 -20.21
N VAL A 341 -4.47 -17.59 -20.20
CA VAL A 341 -3.81 -18.39 -19.15
C VAL A 341 -2.44 -18.85 -19.66
N PRO A 342 -1.33 -18.31 -19.16
CA PRO A 342 0.01 -18.73 -19.58
C PRO A 342 0.35 -20.16 -19.14
N THR A 343 1.25 -20.80 -19.87
CA THR A 343 1.93 -22.02 -19.43
C THR A 343 3.13 -21.67 -18.54
N LEU A 344 3.66 -22.64 -17.79
CA LEU A 344 4.90 -22.44 -17.03
C LEU A 344 6.10 -22.06 -17.93
N ALA A 345 6.13 -22.53 -19.19
CA ALA A 345 7.18 -22.17 -20.13
C ALA A 345 7.16 -20.68 -20.48
N ASP A 346 5.97 -20.07 -20.52
CA ASP A 346 5.81 -18.65 -20.85
C ASP A 346 6.42 -17.74 -19.78
N TYR A 347 6.44 -18.17 -18.51
CA TYR A 347 7.08 -17.44 -17.41
C TYR A 347 8.61 -17.35 -17.54
N GLN A 348 9.22 -18.19 -18.37
CA GLN A 348 10.67 -18.24 -18.57
C GLN A 348 11.14 -17.47 -19.82
N LEU A 349 10.20 -16.85 -20.56
CA LEU A 349 10.52 -16.04 -21.74
C LEU A 349 11.12 -14.70 -21.32
N GLN A 350 12.22 -14.30 -21.98
CA GLN A 350 12.98 -13.09 -21.65
C GLN A 350 12.39 -11.82 -22.29
N ASP A 351 11.65 -11.96 -23.39
CA ASP A 351 10.95 -10.90 -24.09
C ASP A 351 9.55 -11.38 -24.48
N VAL A 352 8.52 -10.78 -23.89
CA VAL A 352 7.11 -11.15 -24.12
C VAL A 352 6.33 -9.95 -24.66
N THR A 353 5.26 -10.23 -25.39
CA THR A 353 4.33 -9.18 -25.84
C THR A 353 3.66 -8.50 -24.65
N GLY A 354 3.19 -7.27 -24.82
CA GLY A 354 2.50 -6.54 -23.73
C GLY A 354 1.26 -7.26 -23.19
N GLU A 355 0.54 -7.98 -24.06
CA GLU A 355 -0.63 -8.78 -23.69
C GLU A 355 -0.23 -10.00 -22.84
N LEU A 356 0.80 -10.74 -23.24
CA LEU A 356 1.32 -11.86 -22.46
C LEU A 356 1.94 -11.39 -21.13
N ALA A 357 2.67 -10.27 -21.12
CA ALA A 357 3.18 -9.66 -19.89
C ALA A 357 2.05 -9.30 -18.91
N ASN A 358 0.93 -8.80 -19.42
CA ASN A 358 -0.25 -8.50 -18.60
C ASN A 358 -0.81 -9.77 -17.94
N ALA A 359 -0.93 -10.86 -18.72
CA ALA A 359 -1.39 -12.15 -18.22
C ALA A 359 -0.43 -12.76 -17.19
N LEU A 360 0.88 -12.75 -17.47
CA LEU A 360 1.92 -13.29 -16.59
C LEU A 360 1.95 -12.58 -15.24
N SER A 361 1.78 -11.26 -15.23
CA SER A 361 1.73 -10.43 -14.01
C SER A 361 0.41 -10.54 -13.24
N GLY A 362 -0.55 -11.34 -13.69
CA GLY A 362 -1.75 -11.66 -12.91
C GLY A 362 -2.73 -10.50 -12.72
N LYS A 363 -3.62 -10.61 -11.72
CA LYS A 363 -4.68 -9.61 -11.43
C LYS A 363 -4.70 -9.25 -9.96
N PHE A 364 -4.94 -7.98 -9.65
CA PHE A 364 -5.06 -7.51 -8.26
C PHE A 364 -6.50 -7.61 -7.75
N LEU A 365 -6.65 -7.93 -6.47
CA LEU A 365 -7.93 -7.93 -5.76
C LEU A 365 -7.77 -7.43 -4.32
N LEU A 366 -8.85 -6.87 -3.75
CA LEU A 366 -8.85 -6.54 -2.32
C LEU A 366 -9.03 -7.80 -1.47
N PRO A 367 -8.52 -7.81 -0.21
CA PRO A 367 -8.68 -8.93 0.70
C PRO A 367 -10.16 -9.32 0.92
N ASN A 368 -10.41 -10.61 1.08
CA ASN A 368 -11.72 -11.18 1.42
C ASN A 368 -11.51 -12.41 2.33
N THR A 369 -12.11 -12.43 3.52
CA THR A 369 -11.94 -13.47 4.55
C THR A 369 -13.26 -13.72 5.27
N HIS A 370 -13.48 -14.91 5.83
CA HIS A 370 -14.70 -15.27 6.56
C HIS A 370 -14.38 -15.95 7.89
#